data_AF-A0A3M0XJ85-F1
#
_entry.id   AF-A0A3M0XJ85-F1
#
_cell.length_a   1.000
_cell.length_b   1.000
_cell.length_c   1.000
_cell.angle_alpha   90.00
_cell.angle_beta   90.00
_cell.angle_gamma   90.00
#
_symmetry.space_group_name_H-M   'P 1'
#
loop_
_entity.id
_entity.type
_entity.pdbx_description
1 polymer ?
#
loop_
_entity_poly.entity_id
_entity_poly.type
_entity_poly.pdbx_seq_one_letter_code
_entity_poly.pdbx_strand_id
1 'polypeptide(L)'
;IASLKESVAPMQRLLLRYFPRRSFDILFTHGPSGEYGHTRHKGVFRAVRELLRDGKLRTKRWITFSYRLAARGNRAVPHPPARNGITARLSPSAFQQKRAIIRKIYNFPEQSFEVQSAARVEAFRQRKP
;
A
#
# COMPACT_ATOMS: atom_id res chain seq x y z
N ILE A 1 18.58 -9.80 -7.40
CA ILE A 1 17.28 -9.07 -7.25
C ILE A 1 17.54 -7.62 -7.65
N ALA A 2 16.75 -7.03 -8.56
CA ALA A 2 16.94 -5.64 -8.98
C ALA A 2 16.90 -4.67 -7.78
N SER A 3 17.79 -3.68 -7.78
CA SER A 3 17.84 -2.63 -6.77
C SER A 3 16.57 -1.78 -6.78
N LEU A 4 16.35 -1.02 -5.70
CA LEU A 4 15.25 -0.07 -5.62
C LEU A 4 15.24 0.89 -6.82
N LYS A 5 16.40 1.41 -7.20
CA LYS A 5 16.54 2.35 -8.33
C LYS A 5 16.17 1.70 -9.66
N GLU A 6 16.68 0.49 -9.89
CA GLU A 6 16.42 -0.26 -11.13
C GLU A 6 14.94 -0.68 -11.27
N SER A 7 14.23 -0.84 -10.14
CA SER A 7 12.82 -1.24 -10.15
C SER A 7 11.85 -0.13 -10.60
N VAL A 8 12.24 1.15 -10.50
CA VAL A 8 11.32 2.29 -10.71
C VAL A 8 10.88 2.41 -12.17
N ALA A 9 11.81 2.47 -13.12
CA ALA A 9 11.48 2.69 -14.53
C ALA A 9 10.62 1.56 -15.13
N PRO A 10 10.89 0.26 -14.87
CA PRO A 10 9.98 -0.82 -15.26
C PRO A 10 8.58 -0.67 -14.67
N MET A 11 8.46 -0.31 -13.39
CA MET A 11 7.16 -0.09 -12.74
C MET A 11 6.39 1.07 -13.38
N GLN A 12 7.06 2.19 -13.68
CA GLN A 12 6.45 3.31 -14.39
C GLN A 12 5.93 2.89 -15.76
N ARG A 13 6.73 2.14 -16.53
CA ARG A 13 6.29 1.60 -17.84
C ARG A 13 5.06 0.70 -17.70
N LEU A 14 5.02 -0.17 -16.70
CA LEU A 14 3.87 -1.04 -16.46
C LEU A 14 2.61 -0.24 -16.06
N LEU A 15 2.74 0.72 -15.14
CA LEU A 15 1.63 1.61 -14.75
C LEU A 15 1.11 2.40 -15.95
N LEU A 16 2.02 2.94 -16.76
CA LEU A 16 1.64 3.65 -17.98
C LEU A 16 1.01 2.70 -19.01
N ARG A 17 1.51 1.49 -19.18
CA ARG A 17 0.93 0.53 -20.13
C ARG A 17 -0.47 0.08 -19.74
N TYR A 18 -0.71 -0.24 -18.47
CA TYR A 18 -1.93 -0.94 -18.04
C TYR A 18 -3.01 -0.06 -17.44
N PHE A 19 -2.73 1.19 -17.07
CA PHE A 19 -3.79 2.10 -16.65
C PHE A 19 -4.37 2.83 -17.87
N PRO A 20 -5.62 2.54 -18.29
CA PRO A 20 -6.22 3.24 -19.42
C PRO A 20 -6.52 4.70 -19.09
N ARG A 21 -6.62 5.06 -17.81
CA ARG A 21 -6.83 6.41 -17.30
C ARG A 21 -5.62 6.91 -16.52
N ARG A 22 -5.37 8.23 -16.59
CA ARG A 22 -4.26 8.90 -15.87
C ARG A 22 -4.72 9.77 -14.71
N SER A 23 -6.02 10.04 -14.61
CA SER A 23 -6.62 10.85 -13.57
C SER A 23 -7.49 10.00 -12.66
N PHE A 24 -7.34 10.17 -11.35
CA PHE A 24 -8.12 9.49 -10.33
C PHE A 24 -8.70 10.51 -9.34
N ASP A 25 -9.89 10.25 -8.79
CA ASP A 25 -10.36 11.05 -7.65
C ASP A 25 -9.57 10.70 -6.39
N ILE A 26 -9.28 9.41 -6.19
CA ILE A 26 -8.46 8.92 -5.08
C ILE A 26 -7.50 7.86 -5.60
N LEU A 27 -6.23 7.98 -5.22
CA LEU A 27 -5.17 7.02 -5.53
C LEU A 27 -4.66 6.40 -4.23
N PHE A 28 -4.75 5.07 -4.11
CA PHE A 28 -4.20 4.30 -2.97
C PHE A 28 -2.92 3.58 -3.37
N THR A 29 -1.84 3.73 -2.59
CA THR A 29 -0.56 3.04 -2.83
C THR A 29 0.18 2.70 -1.53
N HIS A 30 1.32 2.01 -1.62
CA HIS A 30 2.29 1.95 -0.52
C HIS A 30 2.89 3.32 -0.23
N GLY A 31 3.44 3.51 0.97
CA GLY A 31 4.15 4.71 1.39
C GLY A 31 5.68 4.62 1.28
N PRO A 32 6.38 5.71 1.66
CA PRO A 32 7.83 5.89 1.45
C PRO A 32 8.69 4.89 2.23
N SER A 33 8.21 4.38 3.36
CA SER A 33 8.91 3.38 4.16
C SER A 33 8.81 1.97 3.56
N GLY A 34 7.96 1.75 2.56
CA GLY A 34 7.57 0.42 2.10
C GLY A 34 6.70 -0.35 3.10
N GLU A 35 6.13 0.38 4.07
CA GLU A 35 5.32 -0.03 5.22
C GLU A 35 5.98 -0.88 6.31
N TYR A 36 6.78 -1.85 5.95
CA TYR A 36 7.59 -2.60 6.93
C TYR A 36 8.99 -2.84 6.38
N GLY A 37 9.49 -1.84 5.63
CA GLY A 37 10.82 -1.85 5.04
C GLY A 37 10.91 -2.51 3.66
N HIS A 38 9.82 -3.09 3.15
CA HIS A 38 9.83 -3.92 1.95
C HIS A 38 10.25 -3.14 0.69
N THR A 39 11.33 -3.59 0.04
CA THR A 39 11.98 -2.87 -1.07
C THR A 39 11.06 -2.67 -2.27
N ARG A 40 10.24 -3.66 -2.63
CA ARG A 40 9.32 -3.53 -3.77
C ARG A 40 8.22 -2.50 -3.52
N HIS A 41 7.77 -2.35 -2.27
CA HIS A 41 6.80 -1.31 -1.90
C HIS A 41 7.41 0.08 -2.02
N LYS A 42 8.68 0.24 -1.60
CA LYS A 42 9.43 1.49 -1.80
C LYS A 42 9.54 1.82 -3.30
N GLY A 43 9.76 0.81 -4.14
CA GLY A 43 9.84 0.97 -5.60
C GLY A 43 8.55 1.51 -6.20
N VAL A 44 7.41 0.89 -5.85
CA VAL A 44 6.08 1.33 -6.31
C VAL A 44 5.78 2.75 -5.85
N PHE A 45 6.07 3.08 -4.58
CA PHE A 45 5.87 4.45 -4.08
C PHE A 45 6.68 5.47 -4.86
N ARG A 46 7.97 5.19 -5.13
CA ARG A 46 8.83 6.09 -5.91
C ARG A 46 8.32 6.27 -7.34
N ALA A 47 7.95 5.18 -8.00
CA ALA A 47 7.40 5.20 -9.34
C ALA A 47 6.15 6.07 -9.42
N VAL A 48 5.19 5.88 -8.52
CA VAL A 48 3.95 6.66 -8.48
C VAL A 48 4.23 8.13 -8.17
N ARG A 49 5.08 8.42 -7.18
CA ARG A 49 5.44 9.79 -6.80
C ARG A 49 6.03 10.57 -7.98
N GLU A 50 6.95 9.96 -8.72
CA GLU A 50 7.57 10.59 -9.89
C GLU A 50 6.56 10.81 -11.01
N LEU A 51 5.66 9.86 -11.26
CA LEU A 51 4.60 10.04 -12.25
C LEU A 51 3.60 11.14 -11.87
N LEU A 52 3.28 11.29 -10.58
CA LEU A 52 2.44 12.38 -10.08
C LEU A 52 3.15 13.74 -10.23
N ARG A 53 4.40 13.82 -9.79
CA ARG A 53 5.23 15.03 -9.91
C ARG A 53 5.38 15.48 -11.37
N ASP A 54 5.58 14.53 -12.27
CA ASP A 54 5.74 14.79 -13.71
C ASP A 54 4.39 15.00 -14.43
N GLY A 55 3.25 14.98 -13.71
CA GLY A 55 1.90 15.16 -14.29
C GLY A 55 1.40 14.02 -15.17
N LYS A 56 2.17 12.92 -15.28
CA LYS A 56 1.83 11.70 -16.04
C LYS A 56 0.74 10.87 -15.38
N LEU A 57 0.62 10.98 -14.06
CA LEU A 57 -0.55 10.60 -13.29
C LEU A 57 -1.09 11.85 -12.58
N ARG A 58 -2.40 11.89 -12.33
CA ARG A 58 -3.07 12.95 -11.59
C ARG A 58 -4.03 12.35 -10.60
N THR A 59 -4.15 12.99 -9.44
CA THR A 59 -5.15 12.61 -8.45
C THR A 59 -5.62 13.82 -7.64
N LYS A 60 -6.89 13.84 -7.23
CA LYS A 60 -7.38 14.83 -6.26
C LYS A 60 -6.89 14.49 -4.84
N ARG A 61 -6.77 13.21 -4.52
CA ARG A 61 -6.33 12.71 -3.20
C ARG A 61 -5.36 11.54 -3.37
N TRP A 62 -4.18 11.66 -2.77
CA TRP A 62 -3.22 10.55 -2.71
C TRP A 62 -3.18 9.98 -1.28
N ILE A 63 -3.53 8.71 -1.14
CA ILE A 63 -3.58 8.01 0.14
C ILE A 63 -2.55 6.88 0.12
N THR A 64 -1.74 6.81 1.18
CA THR A 64 -0.76 5.74 1.36
C THR A 64 -1.11 4.88 2.56
N PHE A 65 -0.90 3.57 2.48
CA PHE A 65 -0.96 2.70 3.66
C PHE A 65 -0.02 3.21 4.77
N SER A 66 -0.35 2.92 6.02
CA SER A 66 0.45 3.32 7.18
C SER A 66 0.53 2.17 8.17
N TYR A 67 1.53 1.32 7.98
CA TYR A 67 1.81 0.18 8.83
C TYR A 67 3.23 0.26 9.39
N ARG A 68 3.51 -0.60 10.37
CA ARG A 68 4.86 -0.88 10.86
C ARG A 68 5.01 -2.36 11.13
N LEU A 69 6.24 -2.83 11.15
CA LEU A 69 6.52 -4.18 11.60
C LEU A 69 6.27 -4.26 13.12
N ALA A 70 5.62 -5.34 13.57
CA ALA A 70 5.51 -5.66 14.99
C ALA A 70 6.89 -5.96 15.58
N ALA A 71 7.05 -5.81 16.91
CA ALA A 71 8.33 -6.01 17.58
C ALA A 71 8.97 -7.40 17.31
N ARG A 72 8.13 -8.44 17.18
CA ARG A 72 8.56 -9.81 16.86
C ARG A 72 8.90 -10.04 15.38
N GLY A 73 8.75 -9.05 14.52
CA GLY A 73 9.05 -9.19 13.08
C GLY A 73 8.05 -10.03 12.27
N ASN A 74 7.03 -10.61 12.91
CA ASN A 74 6.20 -11.65 12.31
C ASN A 74 4.89 -11.16 11.66
N ARG A 75 4.55 -9.87 11.81
CA ARG A 75 3.37 -9.26 11.19
C ARG A 75 3.50 -7.75 11.07
N ALA A 76 2.80 -7.17 10.11
CA ALA A 76 2.55 -5.74 10.06
C ALA A 76 1.36 -5.38 10.95
N VAL A 77 1.45 -4.23 11.62
CA VAL A 77 0.37 -3.65 12.43
C VAL A 77 0.08 -2.22 11.98
N PRO A 78 -1.17 -1.75 12.06
CA PRO A 78 -1.51 -0.38 11.74
C PRO A 78 -0.63 0.59 12.53
N HIS A 79 -0.15 1.63 11.85
CA HIS A 79 0.67 2.69 12.42
C HIS A 79 -0.01 4.05 12.18
N PRO A 80 -1.01 4.43 13.00
CA PRO A 80 -1.66 5.72 12.87
C PRO A 80 -0.68 6.85 13.24
N PRO A 81 -0.54 7.92 12.44
CA PRO A 81 0.22 9.09 12.84
C PRO A 81 -0.55 10.07 13.70
N ALA A 82 0.21 10.91 14.42
CA ALA A 82 -0.28 12.01 15.23
C ALA A 82 -1.00 13.14 14.45
N ARG A 83 -0.87 13.23 13.11
CA ARG A 83 -1.51 14.29 12.30
C ARG A 83 -1.88 13.82 10.89
N ASN A 84 -3.10 14.12 10.44
CA ASN A 84 -3.67 13.80 9.12
C ASN A 84 -3.67 12.30 8.75
N GLY A 85 -3.64 11.43 9.76
CA GLY A 85 -3.87 10.00 9.59
C GLY A 85 -5.34 9.70 9.39
N ILE A 86 -5.64 8.71 8.56
CA ILE A 86 -7.00 8.18 8.43
C ILE A 86 -6.97 6.81 9.08
N THR A 87 -7.87 6.59 10.03
CA THR A 87 -8.04 5.30 10.69
C THR A 87 -9.45 4.82 10.44
N ALA A 88 -9.61 3.62 9.90
CA ALA A 88 -10.92 3.05 9.60
C ALA A 88 -11.06 1.68 10.27
N ARG A 89 -12.15 1.48 11.00
CA ARG A 89 -12.47 0.18 11.58
C ARG A 89 -13.45 -0.55 10.67
N LEU A 90 -13.07 -1.74 10.22
CA LEU A 90 -13.92 -2.60 9.42
C LEU A 90 -15.04 -3.19 10.29
N SER A 91 -16.24 -3.31 9.70
CA SER A 91 -17.34 -4.08 10.28
C SER A 91 -16.93 -5.56 10.44
N PRO A 92 -17.66 -6.36 11.24
CA PRO A 92 -17.34 -7.79 11.35
C PRO A 92 -17.36 -8.49 9.99
N SER A 93 -18.37 -8.19 9.16
CA SER A 93 -18.53 -8.77 7.83
C SER A 93 -17.41 -8.35 6.87
N ALA A 94 -17.05 -7.07 6.82
CA ALA A 94 -15.96 -6.59 5.97
C ALA A 94 -14.61 -7.17 6.38
N PHE A 95 -14.36 -7.33 7.69
CA PHE A 95 -13.15 -7.96 8.18
C PHE A 95 -13.09 -9.46 7.82
N GLN A 96 -14.20 -10.18 7.95
CA GLN A 96 -14.29 -11.57 7.54
C GLN A 96 -14.04 -11.72 6.04
N GLN A 97 -14.63 -10.86 5.20
CA GLN A 97 -14.40 -10.87 3.75
C GLN A 97 -12.94 -10.57 3.39
N LYS A 98 -12.32 -9.55 4.02
CA LYS A 98 -10.89 -9.27 3.84
C LYS A 98 -10.03 -10.50 4.14
N ARG A 99 -10.28 -11.18 5.26
CA ARG A 99 -9.57 -12.42 5.62
C ARG A 99 -9.85 -13.55 4.65
N ALA A 100 -11.08 -13.68 4.17
CA ALA A 100 -11.46 -14.69 3.18
C ALA A 100 -10.72 -14.48 1.85
N ILE A 101 -10.55 -13.25 1.38
CA ILE A 101 -9.75 -12.96 0.17
C ILE A 101 -8.31 -13.44 0.36
N ILE A 102 -7.67 -13.07 1.48
CA ILE A 102 -6.28 -13.45 1.75
C ILE A 102 -6.11 -14.97 1.85
N ARG A 103 -7.01 -15.66 2.55
CA ARG A 103 -6.91 -17.11 2.77
C ARG A 103 -7.36 -17.94 1.58
N LYS A 104 -8.49 -17.59 0.97
CA LYS A 104 -9.19 -18.44 -0.02
C LYS A 104 -8.86 -18.07 -1.46
N ILE A 105 -8.58 -16.79 -1.74
CA ILE A 105 -8.27 -16.33 -3.10
C ILE A 105 -6.75 -16.24 -3.30
N TYR A 106 -6.05 -15.61 -2.36
CA TYR A 106 -4.58 -15.50 -2.44
C TYR A 106 -3.86 -16.75 -1.89
N ASN A 107 -4.60 -17.68 -1.28
CA ASN A 107 -4.11 -18.96 -0.78
C ASN A 107 -3.00 -18.87 0.29
N PHE A 108 -3.01 -17.81 1.10
CA PHE A 108 -2.06 -17.69 2.21
C PHE A 108 -2.52 -18.50 3.43
N PRO A 109 -1.63 -19.29 4.07
CA PRO A 109 -1.97 -20.10 5.25
C PRO A 109 -2.25 -19.23 6.49
N GLU A 110 -2.89 -19.79 7.52
CA GLU A 110 -3.30 -19.02 8.71
C GLU A 110 -2.13 -18.39 9.45
N GLN A 111 -0.98 -19.05 9.44
CA GLN A 111 0.24 -18.63 10.13
C GLN A 111 1.10 -17.69 9.26
N SER A 112 0.68 -17.40 8.03
CA SER A 112 1.40 -16.49 7.13
C SER A 112 1.50 -15.07 7.65
N PHE A 113 2.50 -14.33 7.18
CA PHE A 113 2.62 -12.91 7.46
C PHE A 113 1.38 -12.14 7.05
N GLU A 114 0.80 -12.45 5.89
CA GLU A 114 -0.36 -11.78 5.29
C GLU A 114 -1.60 -11.93 6.15
N VAL A 115 -1.91 -13.15 6.60
CA VAL A 115 -3.06 -13.41 7.48
C VAL A 115 -2.85 -12.82 8.86
N GLN A 116 -1.65 -12.95 9.43
CA GLN A 116 -1.33 -12.38 10.74
C GLN A 116 -1.30 -10.83 10.74
N SER A 117 -1.05 -10.22 9.58
CA SER A 117 -1.10 -8.77 9.37
C SER A 117 -2.51 -8.26 9.07
N ALA A 118 -3.48 -9.15 8.83
CA ALA A 118 -4.85 -8.76 8.56
C ALA A 118 -5.52 -8.22 9.83
N ALA A 119 -5.39 -6.91 10.05
CA ALA A 119 -6.06 -6.21 11.13
C ALA A 119 -7.48 -5.78 10.72
N ARG A 120 -8.34 -5.62 11.73
CA ARG A 120 -9.69 -5.04 11.59
C ARG A 120 -9.68 -3.52 11.52
N VAL A 121 -8.56 -2.92 11.92
CA VAL A 121 -8.31 -1.49 11.79
C VAL A 121 -7.34 -1.28 10.64
N GLU A 122 -7.68 -0.38 9.74
CA GLU A 122 -6.81 0.12 8.68
C GLU A 122 -6.26 1.49 9.09
N ALA A 123 -5.00 1.75 8.75
CA ALA A 123 -4.38 3.06 8.93
C ALA A 123 -3.76 3.54 7.63
N PHE A 124 -3.99 4.82 7.33
CA PHE A 124 -3.52 5.48 6.12
C PHE A 124 -2.99 6.87 6.40
N ARG A 125 -2.26 7.42 5.43
CA ARG A 125 -1.75 8.79 5.41
C ARG A 125 -2.18 9.47 4.13
N GLN A 126 -2.75 10.67 4.26
CA GLN A 126 -2.94 11.55 3.12
C GLN A 126 -1.60 12.20 2.73
N ARG A 127 -1.30 12.21 1.43
CA ARG A 127 -0.12 12.79 0.81
C ARG A 127 -0.54 13.92 -0.12
N LYS A 128 0.37 14.87 -0.30
CA LYS A 128 0.27 15.85 -1.39
C LYS A 128 0.83 15.19 -2.66
N PRO A 129 0.12 15.27 -3.80
CA PRO A 129 0.60 14.78 -5.10
C PRO A 129 1.96 15.37 -5.48
#